data_AF-A0A392P1P8-F1
#
_entry.id   AF-A0A392P1P8-F1
#
_cell.length_a   1.000
_cell.length_b   1.000
_cell.length_c   1.000
_cell.angle_alpha   90.00
_cell.angle_beta   90.00
_cell.angle_gamma   90.00
#
_symmetry.space_group_name_H-M   'P 1'
#
loop_
_entity.id
_entity.type
_entity.pdbx_description
1 polymer ?
#
loop_
_entity_poly.entity_id
_entity_poly.type
_entity_poly.pdbx_seq_one_letter_code
_entity_poly.pdbx_strand_id
1 'polypeptide(L)'
;MYYKEADKPAHARTSNLNEELGQVDTILSDKTGTLTCNSMEFIKCSIAGVAYGRGVTEVEKTMSRRKSSTLVREHDISEEDDIRGSLNKKAAIKGFNFTDERIMNGNWVNEPHADVIEKFFRLLAVCHTAIPEVDKDTGNVSYEAESPDEAAFVIAARELGFEFYKRAQTSLSTYELDPVSGDKVERSVVSIA
;
A
#
# COMPACT_ATOMS: atom_id res chain seq x y z
N MET A 1 -23.80 -16.27 9.21
CA MET A 1 -22.95 -15.07 9.09
C MET A 1 -22.01 -15.05 10.28
N TYR A 2 -20.74 -15.40 10.10
CA TYR A 2 -19.73 -15.47 11.17
C TYR A 2 -18.42 -14.86 10.67
N TYR A 3 -17.86 -13.94 11.46
CA TYR A 3 -16.61 -13.23 11.15
C TYR A 3 -15.46 -13.86 11.93
N LYS A 4 -14.61 -14.61 11.21
CA LYS A 4 -13.55 -15.44 11.78
C LYS A 4 -12.45 -14.63 12.46
N GLU A 5 -12.07 -13.49 11.91
CA GLU A 5 -10.91 -12.72 12.38
C GLU A 5 -11.13 -12.15 13.79
N ALA A 6 -12.37 -11.79 14.15
CA ALA A 6 -12.72 -11.36 15.50
C ALA A 6 -13.52 -12.41 16.29
N ASP A 7 -13.64 -13.64 15.78
CA ASP A 7 -14.43 -14.73 16.39
C ASP A 7 -15.85 -14.30 16.80
N LYS A 8 -16.58 -13.67 15.87
CA LYS A 8 -17.89 -13.05 16.15
C LYS A 8 -18.99 -13.57 15.23
N PRO A 9 -20.01 -14.27 15.74
CA PRO A 9 -21.20 -14.58 14.98
C PRO A 9 -22.13 -13.36 14.88
N ALA A 10 -22.97 -13.33 13.85
CA ALA A 10 -24.10 -12.42 13.83
C ALA A 10 -25.08 -12.74 14.98
N HIS A 11 -25.50 -11.72 15.72
CA HIS A 11 -26.38 -11.87 16.87
C HIS A 11 -27.60 -10.95 16.73
N ALA A 12 -28.80 -11.55 16.72
CA ALA A 12 -30.04 -10.81 16.71
C ALA A 12 -30.35 -10.30 18.13
N ARG A 13 -30.30 -8.98 18.32
CA ARG A 13 -30.62 -8.35 19.62
C ARG A 13 -32.14 -8.23 19.84
N THR A 14 -32.92 -8.23 18.77
CA THR A 14 -34.38 -8.06 18.83
C THR A 14 -35.03 -8.93 17.76
N SER A 15 -35.68 -10.02 18.17
CA SER A 15 -36.18 -11.05 17.25
C SER A 15 -37.57 -10.75 16.66
N ASN A 16 -38.26 -9.72 17.13
CA ASN A 16 -39.59 -9.33 16.62
C ASN A 16 -39.53 -8.58 15.28
N LEU A 17 -38.35 -8.15 14.84
CA LEU A 17 -38.14 -7.42 13.57
C LEU A 17 -37.75 -8.35 12.40
N ASN A 18 -37.72 -9.66 12.60
CA ASN A 18 -37.22 -10.61 11.60
C ASN A 18 -38.03 -10.57 10.29
N GLU A 19 -39.34 -10.31 10.36
CA GLU A 19 -40.21 -10.18 9.19
C GLU A 19 -40.03 -8.82 8.49
N GLU A 20 -39.75 -7.76 9.25
CA GLU A 20 -39.50 -6.41 8.70
C GLU A 20 -38.20 -6.36 7.89
N LEU A 21 -37.19 -7.18 8.24
CA LEU A 21 -35.97 -7.31 7.44
C LEU A 21 -36.25 -7.73 5.98
N GLY A 22 -37.33 -8.47 5.73
CA GLY A 22 -37.75 -8.85 4.38
C GLY A 22 -38.45 -7.74 3.59
N GLN A 23 -38.78 -6.63 4.24
CA GLN A 23 -39.51 -5.50 3.65
C GLN A 23 -38.62 -4.26 3.44
N VAL A 24 -37.33 -4.34 3.75
CA VAL A 24 -36.40 -3.21 3.62
C VAL A 24 -36.15 -2.88 2.15
N ASP A 25 -36.47 -1.64 1.74
CA ASP A 25 -36.16 -1.11 0.40
C ASP A 25 -34.89 -0.22 0.38
N THR A 26 -34.61 0.49 1.47
CA THR A 26 -33.53 1.47 1.56
C THR A 26 -32.55 1.10 2.66
N ILE A 27 -31.25 1.08 2.33
CA ILE A 27 -30.16 0.88 3.28
C ILE A 27 -29.41 2.19 3.46
N LEU A 28 -29.38 2.71 4.69
CA LEU A 28 -28.51 3.80 5.07
C LEU A 28 -27.22 3.20 5.62
N SER A 29 -26.08 3.57 5.03
CA SER A 29 -24.76 3.08 5.45
C SER A 29 -23.86 4.22 5.82
N ASP A 30 -23.13 4.07 6.92
CA ASP A 30 -22.03 4.96 7.27
C ASP A 30 -20.79 4.60 6.43
N LYS A 31 -19.95 5.60 6.12
CA LYS A 31 -18.71 5.36 5.39
C LYS A 31 -17.68 4.68 6.28
N THR A 32 -17.36 5.29 7.41
CA THR A 32 -16.22 4.90 8.23
C THR A 32 -16.59 3.77 9.19
N GLY A 33 -15.84 2.67 9.19
CA GLY A 33 -16.12 1.52 10.06
C GLY A 33 -17.25 0.61 9.58
N THR A 34 -17.93 0.96 8.47
CA THR A 34 -18.88 0.06 7.78
C THR A 34 -18.44 -0.20 6.34
N LEU A 35 -18.34 0.84 5.49
CA LEU A 35 -17.90 0.67 4.10
C LEU A 35 -16.37 0.61 3.96
N THR A 36 -15.63 1.33 4.81
CA THR A 36 -14.17 1.38 4.78
C THR A 36 -13.56 0.94 6.09
N CYS A 37 -12.52 0.11 6.02
CA CYS A 37 -11.61 -0.13 7.13
C CYS A 37 -10.72 1.12 7.33
N ASN A 38 -10.35 1.44 8.57
CA ASN A 38 -9.36 2.49 8.88
C ASN A 38 -7.93 1.98 8.61
N SER A 39 -7.69 1.51 7.39
CA SER A 39 -6.42 0.97 6.91
C SER A 39 -6.15 1.54 5.53
N MET A 40 -5.08 2.30 5.41
CA MET A 40 -4.67 2.94 4.16
C MET A 40 -3.51 2.17 3.55
N GLU A 41 -3.50 2.02 2.23
CA GLU A 41 -2.47 1.30 1.49
C GLU A 41 -1.91 2.20 0.37
N PHE A 42 -0.60 2.19 0.19
CA PHE A 42 0.02 2.77 -1.00
C PHE A 42 -0.12 1.81 -2.18
N ILE A 43 -0.84 2.23 -3.23
CA ILE A 43 -1.20 1.35 -4.38
C ILE A 43 -0.53 1.80 -5.68
N LYS A 44 -0.60 3.09 -6.00
CA LYS A 44 -0.13 3.68 -7.25
C LYS A 44 0.38 5.10 -7.00
N CYS A 45 1.30 5.56 -7.84
CA CYS A 45 1.76 6.95 -7.84
C CYS A 45 2.05 7.43 -9.26
N SER A 46 2.15 8.74 -9.45
CA SER A 46 2.55 9.35 -10.71
C SER A 46 3.77 10.21 -10.48
N ILE A 47 4.88 9.92 -11.17
CA ILE A 47 6.15 10.61 -11.02
C ILE A 47 6.60 11.06 -12.40
N ALA A 48 6.93 12.35 -12.55
CA ALA A 48 7.31 12.96 -13.84
C ALA A 48 6.29 12.70 -14.98
N GLY A 49 4.99 12.60 -14.65
CA GLY A 49 3.92 12.32 -15.62
C GLY A 49 3.77 10.85 -16.00
N VAL A 50 4.58 9.95 -15.43
CA VAL A 50 4.48 8.50 -15.64
C VAL A 50 3.76 7.86 -14.45
N ALA A 51 2.71 7.09 -14.73
CA ALA A 51 2.00 6.32 -13.72
C ALA A 51 2.74 5.02 -13.40
N TYR A 52 2.88 4.73 -12.11
CA TYR A 52 3.49 3.53 -11.56
C TYR A 52 2.54 2.81 -10.60
N GLY A 53 2.70 1.50 -10.50
CA GLY A 53 1.88 0.63 -9.66
C GLY A 53 0.89 -0.19 -10.48
N ARG A 54 1.12 -1.51 -10.49
CA ARG A 54 0.23 -2.54 -11.04
C ARG A 54 -0.60 -3.23 -9.95
N GLY A 55 -0.58 -2.72 -8.72
CA GLY A 55 -1.45 -3.20 -7.65
C GLY A 55 -2.91 -3.21 -8.12
N VAL A 56 -3.55 -4.38 -8.04
CA VAL A 56 -4.93 -4.57 -8.50
C VAL A 56 -5.86 -4.58 -7.30
N THR A 57 -6.74 -3.58 -7.22
CA THR A 57 -7.78 -3.52 -6.20
C THR A 57 -8.88 -4.57 -6.46
N GLU A 58 -9.60 -5.00 -5.42
CA GLU A 58 -10.76 -5.89 -5.61
C GLU A 58 -11.84 -5.28 -6.52
N VAL A 59 -11.95 -3.95 -6.52
CA VAL A 59 -12.85 -3.20 -7.41
C VAL A 59 -12.43 -3.35 -8.87
N GLU A 60 -11.14 -3.18 -9.19
CA GLU A 60 -10.62 -3.37 -10.56
C GLU A 60 -10.85 -4.82 -11.03
N LYS A 61 -10.61 -5.83 -10.18
CA LYS A 61 -10.90 -7.24 -10.52
C LYS A 61 -12.38 -7.46 -10.84
N THR A 62 -13.27 -6.88 -10.04
CA THR A 62 -14.72 -7.03 -10.21
C THR A 62 -15.24 -6.29 -11.45
N MET A 63 -14.72 -5.09 -11.72
CA MET A 63 -15.07 -4.31 -12.91
C MET A 63 -14.60 -4.98 -14.21
N SER A 64 -13.41 -5.58 -14.23
CA SER A 64 -12.90 -6.32 -15.38
C SER A 64 -13.75 -7.57 -15.67
N ARG A 65 -14.22 -8.28 -14.63
CA ARG A 65 -15.16 -9.40 -14.78
C ARG A 65 -16.49 -8.97 -15.39
N ARG A 66 -17.02 -7.81 -14.99
CA ARG A 66 -18.26 -7.25 -15.56
C ARG A 66 -18.11 -6.76 -17.00
N LYS A 67 -16.92 -6.28 -17.40
CA LYS A 67 -16.64 -5.92 -18.80
C LYS A 67 -16.48 -7.16 -19.69
N SER A 68 -15.84 -8.21 -19.18
CA SER A 68 -15.69 -9.50 -19.89
C SER A 68 -17.04 -10.16 -20.17
N SER A 69 -18.03 -10.04 -19.28
CA SER A 69 -19.39 -10.56 -19.51
C SER A 69 -20.19 -9.83 -20.62
N THR A 70 -19.74 -8.65 -21.08
CA THR A 70 -20.44 -7.88 -22.13
C THR A 70 -19.80 -8.05 -23.51
N LEU A 71 -18.62 -8.68 -23.61
CA LEU A 71 -17.84 -8.79 -24.85
C LEU A 71 -17.43 -10.24 -25.17
N VAL A 72 -18.37 -11.19 -25.12
CA VAL A 72 -18.13 -12.49 -25.75
C VAL A 72 -18.43 -12.39 -27.24
N ARG A 73 -17.41 -12.04 -28.04
CA ARG A 73 -17.10 -12.78 -29.28
C ARG A 73 -15.69 -12.49 -29.83
N GLU A 74 -14.86 -13.52 -29.67
CA GLU A 74 -13.75 -13.99 -30.53
C GLU A 74 -12.39 -13.25 -30.58
N HIS A 75 -11.36 -14.06 -30.25
CA HIS A 75 -9.93 -14.04 -30.56
C HIS A 75 -8.90 -13.41 -29.59
N ASP A 76 -8.18 -14.33 -28.92
CA ASP A 76 -6.79 -14.34 -28.43
C ASP A 76 -6.24 -13.14 -27.67
N ILE A 77 -6.25 -13.21 -26.33
CA ILE A 77 -5.21 -12.56 -25.50
C ILE A 77 -4.83 -13.48 -24.33
N SER A 78 -3.74 -14.22 -24.57
CA SER A 78 -2.76 -14.77 -23.63
C SER A 78 -3.16 -14.94 -22.15
N GLU A 79 -3.39 -16.19 -21.76
CA GLU A 79 -3.38 -16.71 -20.39
C GLU A 79 -1.95 -16.69 -19.75
N GLU A 80 -1.18 -15.61 -19.95
CA GLU A 80 0.22 -15.55 -19.48
C GLU A 80 0.43 -14.78 -18.17
N ASP A 81 -0.55 -14.00 -17.68
CA ASP A 81 -0.39 -13.19 -16.46
C ASP A 81 -0.73 -13.92 -15.14
N ASP A 82 -1.34 -15.10 -15.20
CA ASP A 82 -1.69 -15.87 -13.98
C ASP A 82 -0.53 -16.73 -13.43
N ILE A 83 0.58 -16.88 -14.17
CA ILE A 83 1.71 -17.75 -13.76
C ILE A 83 2.84 -16.98 -13.06
N ARG A 84 3.00 -15.67 -13.28
CA ARG A 84 4.09 -14.88 -12.65
C ARG A 84 3.82 -14.42 -11.22
N GLY A 85 2.56 -14.39 -10.78
CA GLY A 85 2.19 -14.02 -9.41
C GLY A 85 2.56 -15.06 -8.34
N SER A 86 3.09 -16.22 -8.74
CA SER A 86 3.42 -17.32 -7.82
C SER A 86 4.87 -17.32 -7.31
N LEU A 87 5.71 -16.36 -7.71
CA LEU A 87 7.07 -16.23 -7.19
C LEU A 87 7.12 -15.02 -6.25
N ASN A 88 7.21 -15.32 -4.95
CA ASN A 88 7.26 -14.39 -3.81
C ASN A 88 5.90 -14.02 -3.19
N LYS A 89 5.29 -14.97 -2.46
CA LYS A 89 4.48 -14.63 -1.29
C LYS A 89 5.37 -13.97 -0.22
N LYS A 90 5.84 -12.74 -0.48
CA LYS A 90 6.29 -11.85 0.59
C LYS A 90 5.05 -11.63 1.45
N ALA A 91 5.18 -11.74 2.77
CA ALA A 91 4.06 -11.50 3.67
C ALA A 91 3.42 -10.15 3.33
N ALA A 92 2.08 -10.10 3.23
CA ALA A 92 1.38 -8.86 2.91
C ALA A 92 1.77 -7.79 3.94
N ILE A 93 2.42 -6.73 3.46
CA ILE A 93 2.91 -5.66 4.32
C ILE A 93 1.74 -4.73 4.56
N LYS A 94 1.33 -4.60 5.82
CA LYS A 94 0.23 -3.71 6.19
C LYS A 94 0.56 -2.30 5.70
N GLY A 95 -0.36 -1.71 4.94
CA GLY A 95 -0.21 -0.37 4.40
C GLY A 95 0.55 -0.26 3.07
N PHE A 96 0.91 -1.39 2.45
CA PHE A 96 1.62 -1.40 1.17
C PHE A 96 1.03 -2.44 0.21
N ASN A 97 0.50 -1.96 -0.91
CA ASN A 97 -0.09 -2.77 -1.97
C ASN A 97 0.34 -2.23 -3.33
N PHE A 98 1.65 -1.99 -3.44
CA PHE A 98 2.28 -1.46 -4.64
C PHE A 98 3.16 -2.53 -5.26
N THR A 99 3.03 -2.72 -6.58
CA THR A 99 3.88 -3.64 -7.33
C THR A 99 4.19 -3.06 -8.69
N ASP A 100 5.45 -2.76 -8.97
CA ASP A 100 5.90 -2.32 -10.29
C ASP A 100 7.37 -2.67 -10.50
N GLU A 101 7.66 -3.63 -11.38
CA GLU A 101 9.02 -4.08 -11.70
C GLU A 101 9.94 -2.95 -12.19
N ARG A 102 9.38 -1.87 -12.74
CA ARG A 102 10.16 -0.73 -13.24
C ARG A 102 10.90 0.02 -12.14
N ILE A 103 10.28 0.17 -10.97
CA ILE A 103 10.81 1.03 -9.90
C ILE A 103 11.14 0.28 -8.61
N MET A 104 10.65 -0.95 -8.44
CA MET A 104 10.93 -1.75 -7.25
C MET A 104 12.32 -2.40 -7.29
N ASN A 105 12.82 -2.84 -6.13
CA ASN A 105 14.11 -3.53 -5.98
C ASN A 105 15.30 -2.74 -6.54
N GLY A 106 15.25 -1.40 -6.44
CA GLY A 106 16.31 -0.53 -6.96
C GLY A 106 16.26 -0.29 -8.48
N ASN A 107 15.31 -0.89 -9.22
CA ASN A 107 15.22 -0.72 -10.67
C ASN A 107 14.89 0.71 -11.11
N TRP A 108 14.41 1.56 -10.19
CA TRP A 108 14.12 2.97 -10.45
C TRP A 108 15.33 3.75 -11.00
N VAL A 109 16.55 3.30 -10.75
CA VAL A 109 17.78 3.89 -11.31
C VAL A 109 17.87 3.77 -12.83
N ASN A 110 17.18 2.80 -13.43
CA ASN A 110 17.16 2.56 -14.87
C ASN A 110 16.02 3.30 -15.59
N GLU A 111 15.08 3.88 -14.84
CA GLU A 111 13.93 4.57 -15.42
C GLU A 111 14.32 5.97 -15.94
N PRO A 112 13.61 6.47 -16.96
CA PRO A 112 13.69 7.87 -17.32
C PRO A 112 13.34 8.76 -16.12
N HIS A 113 14.11 9.83 -15.91
CA HIS A 113 13.94 10.73 -14.76
C HIS A 113 14.21 10.07 -13.39
N ALA A 114 15.16 9.14 -13.31
CA ALA A 114 15.61 8.53 -12.05
C ALA A 114 15.89 9.56 -10.94
N ASP A 115 16.42 10.74 -11.28
CA ASP A 115 16.67 11.83 -10.32
C ASP A 115 15.39 12.40 -9.70
N VAL A 116 14.29 12.42 -10.45
CA VAL A 116 12.97 12.84 -9.98
C VAL A 116 12.34 11.74 -9.14
N ILE A 117 12.50 10.47 -9.54
CA ILE A 117 12.01 9.31 -8.78
C ILE A 117 12.70 9.21 -7.42
N GLU A 118 14.02 9.38 -7.39
CA GLU A 118 14.82 9.45 -6.16
C GLU A 118 14.31 10.54 -5.23
N LYS A 119 14.15 11.77 -5.74
CA LYS A 119 13.63 12.90 -4.95
C LYS A 119 12.22 12.66 -4.45
N PHE A 120 11.36 12.04 -5.25
CA PHE A 120 9.98 11.73 -4.89
C PHE A 120 9.92 10.77 -3.70
N PHE A 121 10.64 9.65 -3.75
CA PHE A 121 10.62 8.69 -2.64
C PHE A 121 11.42 9.15 -1.43
N ARG A 122 12.50 9.92 -1.63
CA ARG A 122 13.18 10.62 -0.54
C ARG A 122 12.23 11.58 0.16
N LEU A 123 11.40 12.33 -0.59
CA LEU A 123 10.39 13.21 0.01
C LEU A 123 9.39 12.43 0.88
N LEU A 124 8.91 11.28 0.40
CA LEU A 124 8.03 10.41 1.20
C LEU A 124 8.72 9.87 2.47
N ALA A 125 10.03 9.64 2.43
CA ALA A 125 10.82 9.17 3.57
C ALA A 125 11.20 10.26 4.59
N VAL A 126 11.00 11.54 4.28
CA VAL A 126 11.44 12.64 5.17
C VAL A 126 10.35 13.65 5.52
N CYS A 127 9.31 13.79 4.69
CA CYS A 127 8.24 14.78 4.86
C CYS A 127 7.04 14.18 5.59
N HIS A 128 7.25 13.80 6.86
CA HIS A 128 6.21 13.24 7.72
C HIS A 128 6.57 13.44 9.20
N THR A 129 5.62 13.20 10.10
CA THR A 129 5.86 13.22 11.55
C THR A 129 5.96 11.83 12.18
N ALA A 130 5.95 10.75 11.38
CA ALA A 130 6.07 9.39 11.90
C ALA A 130 7.34 9.15 12.75
N ILE A 131 7.22 8.24 13.71
CA ILE A 131 8.27 7.80 14.62
C ILE A 131 8.65 6.35 14.25
N PRO A 132 9.93 6.05 14.01
CA PRO A 132 10.37 4.71 13.68
C PRO A 132 10.58 3.91 14.97
N GLU A 133 10.05 2.69 14.99
CA GLU A 133 10.29 1.69 16.02
C GLU A 133 11.11 0.56 15.41
N VAL A 134 12.34 0.39 15.90
CA VAL A 134 13.24 -0.67 15.42
C VAL A 134 13.10 -1.87 16.35
N ASP A 135 12.63 -2.98 15.79
CA ASP A 135 12.61 -4.26 16.47
C ASP A 135 14.06 -4.73 16.72
N LYS A 136 14.40 -4.97 17.98
CA LYS A 136 15.76 -5.35 18.41
C LYS A 136 16.16 -6.75 17.97
N ASP A 137 15.18 -7.63 17.77
CA ASP A 137 15.41 -9.03 17.43
C ASP A 137 15.45 -9.25 15.92
N THR A 138 14.57 -8.56 15.19
CA THR A 138 14.45 -8.73 13.72
C THR A 138 15.18 -7.66 12.92
N GLY A 139 15.49 -6.50 13.53
CA GLY A 139 16.04 -5.33 12.84
C GLY A 139 15.03 -4.64 11.92
N ASN A 140 13.77 -5.09 11.89
CA ASN A 140 12.73 -4.47 11.08
C ASN A 140 12.27 -3.15 11.71
N VAL A 141 11.99 -2.16 10.86
CA VAL A 141 11.47 -0.86 11.28
C VAL A 141 9.96 -0.83 11.08
N SER A 142 9.19 -0.67 12.16
CA SER A 142 7.78 -0.26 12.12
C SER A 142 7.65 1.25 12.32
N TYR A 143 6.49 1.82 11.97
CA TYR A 143 6.25 3.26 12.05
C TYR A 143 4.96 3.54 12.82
N GLU A 144 5.07 4.37 13.84
CA GLU A 144 3.93 5.01 14.49
C GLU A 144 3.71 6.39 13.87
N ALA A 145 2.49 6.68 13.42
CA ALA A 145 2.15 7.96 12.81
C ALA A 145 0.79 8.46 13.33
N GLU A 146 0.59 9.77 13.29
CA GLU A 146 -0.68 10.39 13.71
C GLU A 146 -1.82 10.09 12.71
N SER A 147 -1.47 9.81 11.45
CA SER A 147 -2.41 9.42 10.41
C SER A 147 -2.02 8.11 9.72
N PRO A 148 -3.00 7.27 9.32
CA PRO A 148 -2.73 6.04 8.58
C PRO A 148 -2.18 6.30 7.17
N ASP A 149 -2.48 7.47 6.58
CA ASP A 149 -1.95 7.88 5.28
C ASP A 149 -0.43 8.13 5.34
N GLU A 150 0.04 8.86 6.36
CA GLU A 150 1.49 9.06 6.58
C GLU A 150 2.19 7.73 6.79
N ALA A 151 1.64 6.83 7.61
CA ALA A 151 2.21 5.51 7.81
C ALA A 151 2.36 4.76 6.48
N ALA A 152 1.33 4.78 5.62
CA ALA A 152 1.39 4.14 4.30
C ALA A 152 2.48 4.74 3.39
N PHE A 153 2.69 6.06 3.42
CA PHE A 153 3.76 6.71 2.66
C PHE A 153 5.16 6.32 3.12
N VAL A 154 5.40 6.31 4.44
CA VAL A 154 6.71 5.95 4.99
C VAL A 154 7.02 4.48 4.74
N ILE A 155 6.01 3.60 4.87
CA ILE A 155 6.13 2.18 4.53
C ILE A 155 6.43 2.01 3.04
N ALA A 156 5.76 2.78 2.16
CA ALA A 156 6.04 2.73 0.74
C ALA A 156 7.46 3.15 0.40
N ALA A 157 7.95 4.23 1.01
CA ALA A 157 9.33 4.68 0.85
C ALA A 157 10.33 3.58 1.26
N ARG A 158 10.12 2.94 2.43
CA ARG A 158 10.93 1.81 2.90
C ARG A 158 10.97 0.67 1.89
N GLU A 159 9.80 0.22 1.40
CA GLU A 159 9.73 -0.89 0.45
C GLU A 159 10.34 -0.57 -0.92
N LEU A 160 10.47 0.70 -1.27
CA LEU A 160 11.15 1.17 -2.48
C LEU A 160 12.63 1.48 -2.26
N GLY A 161 13.16 1.20 -1.07
CA GLY A 161 14.57 1.32 -0.73
C GLY A 161 14.97 2.65 -0.11
N PHE A 162 14.02 3.46 0.35
CA PHE A 162 14.22 4.72 1.08
C PHE A 162 13.73 4.55 2.52
N GLU A 163 14.53 3.89 3.34
CA GLU A 163 14.16 3.48 4.70
C GLU A 163 14.53 4.55 5.72
N PHE A 164 13.52 5.24 6.25
CA PHE A 164 13.66 6.04 7.45
C PHE A 164 13.78 5.14 8.68
N TYR A 165 14.76 5.36 9.55
CA TYR A 165 14.98 4.49 10.73
C TYR A 165 15.31 5.24 12.02
N LYS A 166 15.62 6.53 11.96
CA LYS A 166 15.94 7.31 13.16
C LYS A 166 15.52 8.77 13.03
N ARG A 167 14.87 9.28 14.07
CA ARG A 167 14.54 10.69 14.24
C ARG A 167 15.24 11.28 15.45
N ALA A 168 15.84 12.45 15.28
CA ALA A 168 16.36 13.30 16.34
C ALA A 168 15.65 14.67 16.30
N GLN A 169 15.92 15.53 17.28
CA GLN A 169 15.26 16.85 17.40
C GLN A 169 15.44 17.74 16.16
N THR A 170 16.56 17.61 15.46
CA THR A 170 16.91 18.47 14.30
C THR A 170 17.33 17.68 13.08
N SER A 171 17.27 16.34 13.12
CA SER A 171 17.71 15.51 12.01
C SER A 171 16.91 14.23 11.88
N LEU A 172 16.88 13.73 10.65
CA LEU A 172 16.22 12.51 10.23
C LEU A 172 17.25 11.67 9.46
N SER A 173 17.45 10.42 9.87
CA SER A 173 18.34 9.50 9.18
C SER A 173 17.54 8.49 8.36
N THR A 174 17.98 8.33 7.12
CA THR A 174 17.44 7.38 6.14
C THR A 174 18.57 6.49 5.64
N TYR A 175 18.24 5.26 5.29
CA TYR A 175 19.06 4.46 4.41
C TYR A 175 18.46 4.46 3.01
N GLU A 176 19.29 4.69 2.02
CA GLU A 176 18.87 4.70 0.63
C GLU A 176 19.93 4.12 -0.29
N LEU A 177 19.50 3.62 -1.44
CA LEU A 177 20.40 3.12 -2.47
C LEU A 177 21.14 4.31 -3.13
N ASP A 178 22.46 4.28 -3.10
CA ASP A 178 23.26 5.22 -3.87
C ASP A 178 23.31 4.77 -5.35
N PRO A 179 22.79 5.56 -6.29
CA PRO A 179 22.75 5.18 -7.71
C PRO A 179 24.15 5.03 -8.33
N VAL A 180 25.20 5.59 -7.71
CA VAL A 180 26.57 5.51 -8.23
C VAL A 180 27.30 4.26 -7.76
N SER A 181 27.23 3.94 -6.46
CA SER A 181 27.90 2.77 -5.88
C SER A 181 27.05 1.50 -5.95
N GLY A 182 25.72 1.63 -6.03
CA GLY A 182 24.80 0.51 -5.89
C GLY A 182 24.68 -0.01 -4.46
N ASP A 183 25.32 0.66 -3.49
CA ASP A 183 25.30 0.30 -2.08
C ASP A 183 24.22 1.07 -1.32
N LYS A 184 23.73 0.47 -0.23
CA LYS A 184 22.83 1.14 0.72
C LYS A 184 23.65 2.07 1.61
N VAL A 185 23.41 3.37 1.51
CA VAL A 185 24.12 4.42 2.25
C VAL A 185 23.23 5.08 3.29
N GLU A 186 23.82 5.45 4.43
CA GLU A 186 23.16 6.29 5.43
C GLU A 186 23.20 7.75 4.98
N ARG A 187 22.04 8.42 5.02
CA ARG A 187 21.93 9.87 4.81
C ARG A 187 21.19 10.51 5.97
N SER A 188 21.73 11.62 6.45
CA SER A 188 21.08 12.47 7.46
C SER A 188 20.60 13.76 6.81
N VAL A 189 19.33 14.09 7.01
CA VAL A 189 18.68 15.31 6.53
C VAL A 189 18.30 16.15 7.74
N VAL A 190 18.48 17.47 7.65
CA VAL A 190 18.03 18.40 8.69
C VAL A 190 16.50 18.40 8.71
N SER A 191 15.92 18.04 9.86
CA SER A 191 14.47 18.11 10.08
C SER A 191 14.10 19.55 10.43
N ILE A 192 13.12 20.09 9.71
CA ILE A 192 12.54 21.43 9.96
C ILE A 192 11.14 21.33 10.59
N ALA A 193 10.67 20.11 10.85
CA ALA A 193 9.42 19.84 11.55
C ALA A 193 9.58 20.02 13.06
#